data_AF-A0A937K8C3-F1
#
_entry.id   AF-A0A937K8C3-F1
#
_cell.length_a   1.000
_cell.length_b   1.000
_cell.length_c   1.000
_cell.angle_alpha   90.00
_cell.angle_beta   90.00
_cell.angle_gamma   90.00
#
_symmetry.space_group_name_H-M   'P 1'
#
loop_
_entity.id
_entity.type
_entity.pdbx_description
1 polymer ?
#
loop_
_entity_poly.entity_id
_entity_poly.type
_entity_poly.pdbx_seq_one_letter_code
_entity_poly.pdbx_strand_id
1 'polypeptide(L)' 'MDTYSIFREIADSWVLLAMFLFFVLTVLWVFRPGSRDLHRDAAQAPFRNDEPGADMKEARQ' A
#
# COMPACT_ATOMS: atom_id res chain seq x y z
N MET A 1 22.73 -16.95 36.40
CA MET A 1 22.04 -17.07 35.09
C MET A 1 23.04 -16.67 34.04
N ASP A 2 23.76 -17.66 33.51
CA ASP A 2 24.88 -17.46 32.61
C ASP A 2 24.43 -16.94 31.24
N THR A 3 25.21 -16.02 30.66
CA THR A 3 24.97 -15.30 29.39
C THR A 3 24.59 -16.23 28.22
N TYR A 4 25.04 -17.49 28.28
CA TYR A 4 24.73 -18.54 27.31
C TYR A 4 23.24 -18.90 27.25
N SER A 5 22.51 -18.76 28.37
CA SER A 5 21.06 -19.02 28.42
C SER A 5 20.28 -17.98 27.62
N ILE A 6 20.66 -16.70 27.76
CA ILE A 6 20.01 -15.58 27.07
C ILE A 6 20.21 -15.69 25.55
N PHE A 7 21.44 -16.00 25.11
CA PHE A 7 21.73 -16.12 23.69
C PHE A 7 21.03 -17.34 23.04
N ARG A 8 20.89 -18.44 23.81
CA ARG A 8 20.21 -19.64 23.34
C ARG A 8 18.69 -19.45 23.21
N GLU A 9 18.05 -18.78 24.16
CA GLU A 9 16.61 -18.46 24.08
C GLU A 9 16.31 -17.57 22.86
N ILE A 10 17.19 -16.63 22.55
CA ILE A 10 17.08 -15.78 21.35
C ILE A 10 17.28 -16.63 20.08
N ALA A 11 18.33 -17.46 20.02
CA ALA A 11 18.63 -18.29 18.85
C ALA A 11 17.51 -19.30 18.52
N ASP A 12 16.88 -19.88 19.54
CA ASP A 12 15.86 -20.91 19.38
C ASP A 12 14.52 -20.34 18.87
N SER A 13 14.22 -19.08 19.18
CA SER A 13 12.93 -18.44 18.87
C SER A 13 12.95 -17.49 17.65
N TRP A 14 14.12 -17.27 17.04
CA TRP A 14 14.31 -16.31 15.94
C TRP A 14 13.53 -16.64 14.66
N VAL A 15 13.41 -17.93 14.32
CA VAL A 15 12.65 -18.36 13.14
C VAL A 15 11.16 -18.07 13.31
N LEU A 16 10.60 -18.33 14.50
CA LEU A 16 9.22 -18.00 14.82
C LEU A 16 8.97 -16.49 14.76
N LEU A 17 9.91 -15.70 15.29
CA LEU A 17 9.84 -14.23 15.26
C LEU A 17 9.87 -13.70 13.81
N ALA A 18 10.73 -14.25 12.96
CA ALA A 18 10.82 -13.87 11.55
C ALA A 18 9.51 -14.16 10.80
N MET A 19 8.91 -15.33 11.03
CA MET A 19 7.63 -15.70 10.41
C MET A 19 6.48 -14.81 10.90
N PHE A 20 6.47 -14.47 12.19
CA PHE A 20 5.50 -13.53 12.75
C PHE A 20 5.64 -12.12 12.16
N LEU A 21 6.87 -11.59 12.07
CA LEU A 21 7.13 -10.29 11.43
C LEU A 21 6.69 -10.29 9.97
N PHE A 22 7.06 -11.34 9.21
CA PHE A 22 6.66 -11.47 7.81
C PHE A 22 5.13 -11.47 7.64
N PHE A 23 4.42 -12.17 8.52
CA PHE A 23 2.96 -12.18 8.53
C PHE A 23 2.40 -10.78 8.76
N VAL A 24 2.85 -10.07 9.79
CA VAL A 24 2.40 -8.69 10.09
C VAL A 24 2.71 -7.74 8.94
N LEU A 25 3.91 -7.83 8.36
CA LEU A 25 4.29 -7.04 7.18
C LEU A 25 3.35 -7.30 5.99
N THR A 26 3.01 -8.55 5.73
CA THR A 26 2.08 -8.92 4.64
C THR A 26 0.68 -8.36 4.90
N VAL A 27 0.19 -8.47 6.14
CA VAL A 27 -1.12 -7.93 6.55
C VAL A 27 -1.14 -6.41 6.36
N LEU A 28 -0.12 -5.69 6.84
CA LEU A 28 -0.01 -4.25 6.66
C LEU A 28 0.11 -3.85 5.19
N TRP A 29 0.79 -4.66 4.38
CA TRP A 29 0.93 -4.43 2.94
C TRP A 29 -0.42 -4.57 2.19
N VAL A 30 -1.23 -5.58 2.55
CA VAL A 30 -2.59 -5.75 2.00
C VAL A 30 -3.50 -4.57 2.36
N PHE A 31 -3.38 -4.06 3.59
CA PHE A 31 -4.14 -2.89 4.01
C PHE A 31 -3.58 -1.56 3.49
N ARG A 32 -2.40 -1.54 2.85
CA ARG A 32 -1.82 -0.32 2.29
C ARG A 32 -2.70 0.17 1.13
N PRO A 33 -3.37 1.32 1.26
CA PRO A 33 -4.29 1.82 0.24
C PRO A 33 -3.49 2.49 -0.89
N GLY A 34 -2.74 1.70 -1.67
CA GLY A 34 -1.83 2.21 -2.71
C GLY A 34 -2.50 2.64 -4.01
N SER A 35 -3.72 2.16 -4.30
CA SER A 35 -4.35 2.34 -5.63
C SER A 35 -5.58 3.26 -5.63
N ARG A 36 -5.94 3.85 -4.49
CA ARG A 36 -7.18 4.63 -4.39
C ARG A 36 -7.17 5.91 -5.23
N ASP A 37 -5.99 6.43 -5.57
CA ASP A 37 -5.87 7.64 -6.40
C ASP A 37 -5.91 7.34 -7.91
N LEU A 38 -5.23 6.27 -8.37
CA LEU A 38 -5.22 5.92 -9.79
C LEU A 38 -6.59 5.49 -10.30
N HIS A 39 -7.37 4.78 -9.49
CA HIS A 39 -8.76 4.43 -9.83
C HIS A 39 -9.70 5.64 -9.82
N ARG A 40 -9.41 6.65 -8.99
CA ARG A 40 -10.19 7.91 -8.97
C ARG A 40 -9.93 8.74 -10.22
N ASP A 41 -8.68 8.82 -10.66
CA ASP A 41 -8.30 9.57 -11.85
C ASP A 41 -8.83 8.90 -13.14
N ALA A 42 -8.78 7.56 -13.21
CA ALA A 42 -9.37 6.81 -14.33
C ALA A 42 -10.91 6.88 -14.37
N ALA A 43 -11.58 6.89 -13.21
CA ALA A 43 -13.03 7.04 -13.14
C ALA A 43 -13.50 8.46 -13.51
N GLN A 44 -12.63 9.47 -13.40
CA GLN A 44 -12.93 10.83 -13.86
C GLN A 44 -12.66 11.05 -15.35
N ALA A 45 -12.01 10.11 -16.04
CA ALA A 45 -11.72 10.23 -17.47
C ALA A 45 -12.96 10.35 -18.38
N PRO A 46 -14.08 9.63 -18.14
CA PRO A 46 -15.31 9.82 -18.92
C PRO A 46 -16.00 11.16 -18.62
N PHE A 47 -16.05 11.56 -17.34
CA PHE A 47 -16.74 12.79 -16.91
C PHE A 47 -15.99 14.08 -17.23
N ARG A 48 -14.67 14.01 -17.49
CA ARG A 48 -13.87 15.14 -17.99
C ARG A 48 -14.38 15.70 -19.31
N ASN A 49 -15.07 14.89 -20.11
CA ASN A 49 -15.56 15.28 -21.42
C ASN A 49 -17.07 15.60 -21.45
N ASP A 50 -17.74 15.49 -20.29
CA ASP A 50 -19.17 15.80 -20.13
C ASP A 50 -19.41 17.21 -19.57
N GLU A 51 -18.36 18.04 -19.38
CA GLU A 51 -18.55 19.47 -19.16
C GLU A 51 -19.17 20.09 -20.43
N PRO A 52 -20.44 20.55 -20.39
CA PRO A 52 -21.07 21.15 -21.55
C PRO A 52 -20.36 22.49 -21.82
N GLY A 53 -19.47 22.52 -22.81
CA GLY A 53 -18.77 23.74 -23.25
C GLY A 53 -17.24 23.71 -23.17
N ALA A 54 -16.59 22.57 -22.88
CA ALA A 54 -15.12 22.46 -23.00
C ALA A 54 -14.65 22.57 -24.47
N ASP A 55 -15.43 21.98 -25.37
CA ASP A 55 -15.36 22.12 -26.83
C ASP A 55 -15.55 23.57 -27.32
N MET A 56 -16.34 24.37 -26.61
CA MET A 56 -16.63 25.76 -26.98
C MET A 56 -15.47 26.73 -26.69
N LYS A 57 -14.56 26.39 -25.78
CA LYS A 57 -13.41 27.23 -25.43
C LYS A 57 -12.21 27.00 -26.34
N GLU A 58 -12.04 25.79 -26.86
CA GLU A 58 -10.95 25.44 -27.79
C GLU A 58 -11.23 25.98 -29.20
N ALA A 59 -12.49 26.00 -29.64
CA ALA A 59 -12.90 26.59 -30.92
C ALA A 59 -12.87 28.15 -30.95
N ARG A 60 -12.50 28.80 -29.84
CA ARG A 60 -12.44 30.27 -29.71
C ARG A 60 -11.00 30.80 -29.47
N GLN A 61 -9.99 29.93 -29.39
CA GLN A 61 -8.58 30.34 -29.33
C GLN A 61 -7.92 30.34 -30.71
#